data_AF-A0A399R4U2-F1
#
_entry.id   AF-A0A399R4U2-F1
#
_cell.length_a   1.000
_cell.length_b   1.000
_cell.length_c   1.000
_cell.angle_alpha   90.00
_cell.angle_beta   90.00
_cell.angle_gamma   90.00
#
_symmetry.space_group_name_H-M   'P 1'
#
loop_
_entity.id
_entity.type
_entity.pdbx_description
1 polymer ?
#
loop_
_entity_poly.entity_id
_entity_poly.type
_entity_poly.pdbx_seq_one_letter_code
_entity_poly.pdbx_strand_id
1 'polypeptide(L)'
;MTLHDHAERLRALPFRTILSVRAATKPLAAAGWNVDLSRHYLDTDANAALFAFADDMKLKTAIDQLFEGDMVNPSEGRAALHWALRASEPQDETVREVRQSVIDAETLAQEIAWSSRKGATGERFKAVVHIGIGGSDFGPRLIADAFEDRRRDDIELRYCANLDPLDLDLALKGLDPAHTLIVGVSKSFGTEETLYNLSRARAWVKTSVPKGWSKHFALITANRERAIDWLDGADGLILHLPETIGGRFSIWSAGSLACSIALQSDVMEDFRAGAEAMDQHVATAEVADNLAIRLALLDYWNATILGFGARALLAYSRRLRLLPAYLQQLEMESNGKSVRPDGRPVAGPTAPLLWGGEGTIGQHSYHQWLHQSPSMVPAEFILAPGETSDSDGVTGLTAHALAQAEVLANGRSLADVQADEPDLPLEIAAQKVHAGGRPSTILHAPRLNPYRLGSLIALFEHRTYLAGKLWGLNSFDQWGVERGKTMAGRLKPALRGERQASDAITAKLIAAIRS
;
A
#
# COMPACT_ATOMS: atom_id res chain seq x y z
N MET A 1 -27.96 -19.02 13.09
CA MET A 1 -26.56 -19.40 13.37
C MET A 1 -25.74 -18.12 13.37
N THR A 2 -24.85 -17.97 14.33
CA THR A 2 -23.88 -16.87 14.36
C THR A 2 -22.77 -17.12 13.33
N LEU A 3 -21.95 -16.10 13.03
CA LEU A 3 -20.75 -16.29 12.20
C LEU A 3 -19.80 -17.34 12.78
N HIS A 4 -19.68 -17.41 14.11
CA HIS A 4 -18.86 -18.43 14.77
C HIS A 4 -19.44 -19.84 14.57
N ASP A 5 -20.76 -20.02 14.66
CA ASP A 5 -21.40 -21.32 14.41
C ASP A 5 -21.13 -21.80 12.97
N HIS A 6 -21.19 -20.89 11.98
CA HIS A 6 -20.85 -21.22 10.59
C HIS A 6 -19.36 -21.58 10.45
N ALA A 7 -18.47 -20.88 11.14
CA ALA A 7 -17.03 -21.13 11.09
C ALA A 7 -16.66 -22.48 11.71
N GLU A 8 -17.22 -22.82 12.88
CA GLU A 8 -17.03 -24.11 13.53
C GLU A 8 -17.52 -25.25 12.64
N ARG A 9 -18.72 -25.11 12.06
CA ARG A 9 -19.28 -26.09 11.12
C ARG A 9 -18.36 -26.30 9.91
N LEU A 10 -17.87 -25.22 9.30
CA LEU A 10 -17.00 -25.30 8.12
C LEU A 10 -15.62 -25.86 8.47
N ARG A 11 -15.03 -25.49 9.61
CA ARG A 11 -13.72 -26.02 10.05
C ARG A 11 -13.76 -27.52 10.37
N ALA A 12 -14.93 -28.06 10.73
CA ALA A 12 -15.10 -29.48 10.97
C ALA A 12 -15.12 -30.33 9.68
N LEU A 13 -15.31 -29.70 8.51
CA LEU A 13 -15.35 -30.39 7.22
C LEU A 13 -13.96 -30.49 6.59
N PRO A 14 -13.65 -31.60 5.87
CA PRO A 14 -12.49 -31.63 4.98
C PRO A 14 -12.57 -30.48 3.96
N PHE A 15 -11.49 -29.71 3.82
CA PHE A 15 -11.50 -28.52 2.96
C PHE A 15 -11.91 -28.82 1.52
N ARG A 16 -11.46 -29.94 0.95
CA ARG A 16 -11.87 -30.43 -0.37
C ARG A 16 -13.39 -30.54 -0.55
N THR A 17 -14.13 -30.88 0.49
CA THR A 17 -15.60 -30.96 0.45
C THR A 17 -16.20 -29.57 0.28
N ILE A 18 -15.68 -28.58 1.01
CA ILE A 18 -16.07 -27.17 0.85
C ILE A 18 -15.77 -26.70 -0.58
N LEU A 19 -14.56 -26.99 -1.10
CA LEU A 19 -14.18 -26.59 -2.45
C LEU A 19 -15.07 -27.21 -3.52
N SER A 20 -15.47 -28.47 -3.37
CA SER A 20 -16.35 -29.15 -4.34
C SER A 20 -17.71 -28.46 -4.46
N VAL A 21 -18.27 -27.98 -3.34
CA VAL A 21 -19.53 -27.22 -3.33
C VAL A 21 -19.33 -25.84 -3.97
N ARG A 22 -18.16 -25.24 -3.80
CA ARG A 22 -17.83 -23.91 -4.31
C ARG A 22 -17.31 -23.89 -5.75
N ALA A 23 -17.00 -25.03 -6.37
CA ALA A 23 -16.36 -25.10 -7.67
C ALA A 23 -17.13 -24.39 -8.80
N ALA A 24 -18.45 -24.25 -8.66
CA ALA A 24 -19.31 -23.53 -9.61
C ALA A 24 -19.47 -22.02 -9.31
N THR A 25 -18.84 -21.51 -8.24
CA THR A 25 -18.92 -20.10 -7.85
C THR A 25 -18.24 -19.25 -8.92
N LYS A 26 -18.97 -18.29 -9.49
CA LYS A 26 -18.40 -17.36 -10.45
C LYS A 26 -17.45 -16.39 -9.74
N PRO A 27 -16.28 -16.07 -10.31
CA PRO A 27 -15.46 -14.98 -9.85
C PRO A 27 -16.24 -13.66 -9.89
N LEU A 28 -15.96 -12.79 -8.93
CA LEU A 28 -16.42 -11.41 -8.98
C LEU A 28 -15.57 -10.64 -10.00
N ALA A 29 -16.13 -9.63 -10.66
CA ALA A 29 -15.39 -8.83 -11.63
C ALA A 29 -15.75 -7.35 -11.56
N ALA A 30 -14.74 -6.48 -11.54
CA ALA A 30 -14.90 -5.03 -11.68
C ALA A 30 -13.59 -4.35 -12.07
N ALA A 31 -13.68 -3.21 -12.76
CA ALA A 31 -12.56 -2.33 -13.12
C ALA A 31 -11.31 -3.08 -13.64
N GLY A 32 -11.53 -4.09 -14.49
CA GLY A 32 -10.48 -4.87 -15.15
C GLY A 32 -9.87 -6.02 -14.36
N TRP A 33 -10.41 -6.35 -13.18
CA TRP A 33 -9.99 -7.46 -12.31
C TRP A 33 -11.07 -8.52 -12.17
N ASN A 34 -10.64 -9.78 -12.08
CA ASN A 34 -11.45 -10.90 -11.62
C ASN A 34 -10.93 -11.39 -10.26
N VAL A 35 -11.84 -11.71 -9.35
CA VAL A 35 -11.53 -12.10 -7.98
C VAL A 35 -12.25 -13.40 -7.64
N ASP A 36 -11.47 -14.46 -7.44
CA ASP A 36 -11.95 -15.79 -7.07
C ASP A 36 -11.78 -16.04 -5.57
N LEU A 37 -12.92 -16.20 -4.88
CA LEU A 37 -13.04 -16.48 -3.45
C LEU A 37 -13.40 -17.95 -3.16
N SER A 38 -13.24 -18.84 -4.14
CA SER A 38 -13.69 -20.23 -4.04
C SER A 38 -12.84 -21.05 -3.08
N ARG A 39 -11.56 -20.72 -2.90
CA ARG A 39 -10.65 -21.41 -1.98
C ARG A 39 -10.67 -20.82 -0.56
N HIS A 40 -11.87 -20.66 0.02
CA HIS A 40 -12.04 -20.19 1.40
C HIS A 40 -13.02 -21.07 2.18
N TYR A 41 -12.92 -21.04 3.50
CA TYR A 41 -13.88 -21.68 4.41
C TYR A 41 -15.20 -20.90 4.40
N LEU A 42 -15.96 -21.02 3.31
CA LEU A 42 -17.22 -20.32 3.07
C LEU A 42 -18.19 -21.26 2.35
N ASP A 43 -19.48 -21.06 2.52
CA ASP A 43 -20.53 -21.68 1.71
C ASP A 43 -21.67 -20.68 1.49
N THR A 44 -22.78 -21.12 0.91
CA THR A 44 -23.94 -20.26 0.67
C THR A 44 -24.46 -19.64 1.97
N ASP A 45 -24.58 -20.44 3.03
CA ASP A 45 -25.14 -19.99 4.31
C ASP A 45 -24.19 -19.02 5.04
N ALA A 46 -22.89 -19.33 5.06
CA ALA A 46 -21.89 -18.43 5.66
C ALA A 46 -21.79 -17.10 4.88
N ASN A 47 -21.87 -17.14 3.53
CA ASN A 47 -21.94 -15.92 2.72
C ASN A 47 -23.18 -15.10 3.05
N ALA A 48 -24.36 -15.73 3.14
CA ALA A 48 -25.60 -15.05 3.50
C ALA A 48 -25.51 -14.39 4.89
N ALA A 49 -24.93 -15.10 5.87
CA ALA A 49 -24.69 -14.55 7.21
C ALA A 49 -23.69 -13.37 7.19
N LEU A 50 -22.64 -13.43 6.36
CA LEU A 50 -21.70 -12.33 6.18
C LEU A 50 -22.35 -11.10 5.52
N PHE A 51 -23.29 -11.31 4.59
CA PHE A 51 -24.02 -10.20 3.96
C PHE A 51 -24.98 -9.54 4.95
N ALA A 52 -25.73 -10.33 5.73
CA ALA A 52 -26.54 -9.80 6.82
C ALA A 52 -25.68 -9.03 7.84
N PHE A 53 -24.47 -9.53 8.15
CA PHE A 53 -23.52 -8.82 9.00
C PHE A 53 -23.03 -7.50 8.38
N ALA A 54 -22.83 -7.43 7.05
CA ALA A 54 -22.49 -6.18 6.37
C ALA A 54 -23.60 -5.13 6.50
N ASP A 55 -24.85 -5.56 6.42
CA ASP A 55 -26.03 -4.71 6.60
C ASP A 55 -26.14 -4.21 8.05
N ASP A 56 -25.96 -5.11 9.03
CA ASP A 56 -25.94 -4.77 10.46
C ASP A 56 -24.84 -3.73 10.79
N MET A 57 -23.68 -3.88 10.15
CA MET A 57 -22.55 -2.94 10.27
C MET A 57 -22.68 -1.70 9.38
N LYS A 58 -23.77 -1.60 8.61
CA LYS A 58 -24.12 -0.45 7.75
C LYS A 58 -23.03 -0.09 6.75
N LEU A 59 -22.43 -1.08 6.09
CA LEU A 59 -21.32 -0.84 5.17
C LEU A 59 -21.69 0.05 3.98
N LYS A 60 -22.90 -0.07 3.41
CA LYS A 60 -23.35 0.83 2.32
C LYS A 60 -23.44 2.29 2.79
N THR A 61 -24.04 2.52 3.96
CA THR A 61 -24.05 3.88 4.56
C THR A 61 -22.64 4.39 4.79
N ALA A 62 -21.70 3.56 5.24
CA ALA A 62 -20.31 4.00 5.42
C ALA A 62 -19.64 4.40 4.10
N ILE A 63 -20.00 3.75 2.98
CA ILE A 63 -19.55 4.14 1.63
C ILE A 63 -20.13 5.49 1.25
N ASP A 64 -21.46 5.67 1.42
CA ASP A 64 -22.13 6.94 1.12
C ASP A 64 -21.48 8.10 1.90
N GLN A 65 -21.28 7.93 3.21
CA GLN A 65 -20.58 8.90 4.06
C GLN A 65 -19.17 9.27 3.57
N LEU A 66 -18.41 8.28 3.06
CA LEU A 66 -17.07 8.54 2.53
C LEU A 66 -17.13 9.42 1.27
N PHE A 67 -18.07 9.13 0.36
CA PHE A 67 -18.24 9.85 -0.91
C PHE A 67 -18.99 11.17 -0.76
N GLU A 68 -19.80 11.35 0.28
CA GLU A 68 -20.45 12.62 0.61
C GLU A 68 -19.51 13.58 1.36
N GLY A 69 -18.31 13.11 1.74
CA GLY A 69 -17.32 13.92 2.44
C GLY A 69 -17.63 14.12 3.93
N ASP A 70 -18.37 13.20 4.54
CA ASP A 70 -18.64 13.22 5.98
C ASP A 70 -17.36 13.06 6.80
N MET A 71 -17.46 13.44 8.08
CA MET A 71 -16.40 13.28 9.06
C MET A 71 -16.21 11.80 9.42
N VAL A 72 -15.47 11.09 8.58
CA VAL A 72 -15.09 9.68 8.79
C VAL A 72 -13.81 9.51 9.61
N ASN A 73 -13.08 10.60 9.89
CA ASN A 73 -11.92 10.66 10.79
C ASN A 73 -12.26 11.51 12.03
N PRO A 74 -13.00 10.95 13.02
CA PRO A 74 -13.51 11.72 14.14
C PRO A 74 -12.43 12.22 15.10
N SER A 75 -11.31 11.50 15.29
CA SER A 75 -10.26 11.92 16.22
C SER A 75 -9.50 13.16 15.76
N GLU A 76 -9.51 13.42 14.45
CA GLU A 76 -8.91 14.63 13.88
C GLU A 76 -9.96 15.61 13.35
N GLY A 77 -11.25 15.31 13.49
CA GLY A 77 -12.34 16.18 13.04
C GLY A 77 -12.39 16.39 11.52
N ARG A 78 -12.07 15.36 10.72
CA ARG A 78 -11.83 15.48 9.28
C ARG A 78 -12.63 14.49 8.43
N ALA A 79 -12.91 14.91 7.19
CA ALA A 79 -13.28 14.02 6.10
C ALA A 79 -12.06 13.27 5.54
N ALA A 80 -12.29 12.24 4.74
CA ALA A 80 -11.25 11.54 3.98
C ALA A 80 -11.59 11.57 2.48
N LEU A 81 -10.90 12.43 1.72
CA LEU A 81 -11.27 12.77 0.33
C LEU A 81 -10.24 12.28 -0.70
N HIS A 82 -9.59 11.15 -0.45
CA HIS A 82 -8.58 10.62 -1.37
C HIS A 82 -9.16 10.18 -2.73
N TRP A 83 -10.43 9.77 -2.78
CA TRP A 83 -11.15 9.50 -4.02
C TRP A 83 -11.38 10.77 -4.87
N ALA A 84 -11.51 11.94 -4.24
CA ALA A 84 -11.72 13.20 -4.97
C ALA A 84 -10.49 13.61 -5.82
N LEU A 85 -9.28 13.16 -5.45
CA LEU A 85 -8.05 13.41 -6.22
C LEU A 85 -8.08 12.80 -7.63
N ARG A 86 -8.93 11.79 -7.84
CA ARG A 86 -9.05 11.00 -9.07
C ARG A 86 -10.43 11.11 -9.73
N ALA A 87 -11.32 11.95 -9.22
CA ALA A 87 -12.59 12.24 -9.87
C ALA A 87 -12.37 13.03 -11.18
N SER A 88 -12.87 12.50 -12.29
CA SER A 88 -12.82 13.16 -13.59
C SER A 88 -13.89 14.25 -13.70
N GLU A 89 -15.06 14.03 -13.12
CA GLU A 89 -16.22 14.94 -13.15
C GLU A 89 -16.66 15.36 -11.73
N PRO A 90 -15.90 16.25 -11.06
CA PRO A 90 -16.19 16.69 -9.70
C PRO A 90 -17.49 17.53 -9.62
N GLN A 91 -18.47 17.04 -8.86
CA GLN A 91 -19.83 17.62 -8.80
C GLN A 91 -19.94 18.80 -7.81
N ASP A 92 -19.37 18.69 -6.61
CA ASP A 92 -19.34 19.76 -5.61
C ASP A 92 -17.99 20.51 -5.56
N GLU A 93 -17.99 21.64 -4.85
CA GLU A 93 -16.84 22.56 -4.80
C GLU A 93 -15.64 21.99 -4.02
N THR A 94 -15.88 21.26 -2.94
CA THR A 94 -14.80 20.66 -2.15
C THR A 94 -14.06 19.60 -2.94
N VAL A 95 -14.77 18.77 -3.70
CA VAL A 95 -14.15 17.80 -4.61
C VAL A 95 -13.39 18.51 -5.73
N ARG A 96 -13.93 19.61 -6.28
CA ARG A 96 -13.22 20.44 -7.27
C ARG A 96 -11.91 21.00 -6.73
N GLU A 97 -11.90 21.57 -5.54
CA GLU A 97 -10.70 22.11 -4.89
C GLU A 97 -9.63 21.02 -4.67
N VAL A 98 -10.04 19.85 -4.18
CA VAL A 98 -9.13 18.71 -4.00
C VAL A 98 -8.56 18.27 -5.35
N ARG A 99 -9.39 18.14 -6.38
CA ARG A 99 -8.96 17.73 -7.72
C ARG A 99 -8.03 18.76 -8.37
N GLN A 100 -8.24 20.05 -8.12
CA GLN A 100 -7.39 21.13 -8.62
C GLN A 100 -5.94 20.99 -8.16
N SER A 101 -5.70 20.52 -6.93
CA SER A 101 -4.33 20.26 -6.43
C SER A 101 -3.54 19.26 -7.29
N VAL A 102 -4.23 18.32 -7.94
CA VAL A 102 -3.61 17.36 -8.87
C VAL A 102 -3.39 18.00 -10.24
N ILE A 103 -4.36 18.77 -10.74
CA ILE A 103 -4.25 19.48 -12.02
C ILE A 103 -3.05 20.44 -12.02
N ASP A 104 -2.86 21.18 -10.91
CA ASP A 104 -1.72 22.09 -10.73
C ASP A 104 -0.38 21.31 -10.76
N ALA A 105 -0.33 20.15 -10.10
CA ALA A 105 0.84 19.30 -10.07
C ALA A 105 1.17 18.71 -11.45
N GLU A 106 0.17 18.23 -12.18
CA GLU A 106 0.34 17.70 -13.54
C GLU A 106 0.77 18.79 -14.51
N THR A 107 0.20 20.00 -14.41
CA THR A 107 0.63 21.16 -15.20
C THR A 107 2.11 21.46 -14.96
N LEU A 108 2.52 21.54 -13.68
CA LEU A 108 3.92 21.75 -13.32
C LEU A 108 4.82 20.62 -13.84
N ALA A 109 4.36 19.37 -13.75
CA ALA A 109 5.09 18.21 -14.24
C ALA A 109 5.37 18.31 -15.75
N GLN A 110 4.36 18.68 -16.55
CA GLN A 110 4.52 18.88 -17.99
C GLN A 110 5.48 20.03 -18.30
N GLU A 111 5.39 21.15 -17.58
CA GLU A 111 6.32 22.27 -17.78
C GLU A 111 7.78 21.86 -17.54
N ILE A 112 8.02 21.03 -16.52
CA ILE A 112 9.36 20.52 -16.19
C ILE A 112 9.82 19.48 -17.22
N ALA A 113 8.98 18.49 -17.53
CA ALA A 113 9.30 17.40 -18.46
C ALA A 113 9.64 17.93 -19.86
N TRP A 114 8.87 18.92 -20.35
CA TRP A 114 9.08 19.57 -21.65
C TRP A 114 10.02 20.77 -21.60
N SER A 115 10.68 21.00 -20.46
CA SER A 115 11.72 22.03 -20.29
C SER A 115 11.26 23.47 -20.56
N SER A 116 9.95 23.76 -20.43
CA SER A 116 9.45 25.15 -20.39
C SER A 116 9.68 25.78 -19.02
N ARG A 117 9.72 24.96 -17.96
CA ARG A 117 10.25 25.32 -16.64
C ARG A 117 11.64 24.72 -16.46
N LYS A 118 12.60 25.58 -16.11
CA LYS A 118 14.03 25.26 -16.06
C LYS A 118 14.64 25.63 -14.72
N GLY A 119 15.82 25.06 -14.44
CA GLY A 119 16.63 25.40 -13.27
C GLY A 119 17.17 26.83 -13.32
N ALA A 120 17.89 27.24 -12.29
CA ALA A 120 18.48 28.58 -12.21
C ALA A 120 19.54 28.85 -13.28
N THR A 121 20.13 27.80 -13.86
CA THR A 121 21.09 27.90 -14.97
C THR A 121 20.42 28.18 -16.32
N GLY A 122 19.09 28.07 -16.41
CA GLY A 122 18.37 28.14 -17.69
C GLY A 122 18.49 26.85 -18.52
N GLU A 123 19.07 25.80 -17.96
CA GLU A 123 19.14 24.46 -18.54
C GLU A 123 18.01 23.57 -18.02
N ARG A 124 17.71 22.51 -18.77
CA ARG A 124 16.68 21.55 -18.40
C ARG A 124 17.11 20.69 -17.22
N PHE A 125 16.14 20.23 -16.43
CA PHE A 125 16.41 19.18 -15.46
C PHE A 125 16.68 17.85 -16.17
N LYS A 126 17.69 17.12 -15.69
CA LYS A 126 18.07 15.76 -16.14
C LYS A 126 17.86 14.72 -15.04
N ALA A 127 17.70 15.17 -13.80
CA ALA A 127 17.43 14.29 -12.67
C ALA A 127 16.38 14.89 -11.73
N VAL A 128 15.60 14.01 -11.12
CA VAL A 128 14.65 14.32 -10.05
C VAL A 128 14.99 13.45 -8.85
N VAL A 129 15.17 14.08 -7.69
CA VAL A 129 15.37 13.38 -6.41
C VAL A 129 14.15 13.63 -5.54
N HIS A 130 13.37 12.58 -5.33
CA HIS A 130 12.19 12.57 -4.48
C HIS A 130 12.60 12.32 -3.03
N ILE A 131 12.18 13.20 -2.13
CA ILE A 131 12.46 13.13 -0.69
C ILE A 131 11.13 13.10 0.07
N GLY A 132 10.83 11.97 0.71
CA GLY A 132 9.62 11.74 1.49
C GLY A 132 9.73 10.43 2.26
N ILE A 133 8.88 10.20 3.27
CA ILE A 133 8.89 8.95 4.04
C ILE A 133 7.47 8.42 4.25
N GLY A 134 7.33 7.10 4.37
CA GLY A 134 6.05 6.43 4.58
C GLY A 134 5.11 6.71 3.41
N GLY A 135 3.96 7.34 3.69
CA GLY A 135 2.94 7.58 2.67
C GLY A 135 3.40 8.55 1.57
N SER A 136 4.40 9.36 1.88
CA SER A 136 5.04 10.28 0.94
C SER A 136 6.12 9.63 0.07
N ASP A 137 6.42 8.34 0.24
CA ASP A 137 7.42 7.60 -0.55
C ASP A 137 6.89 6.30 -1.14
N PHE A 138 6.26 5.44 -0.33
CA PHE A 138 5.86 4.09 -0.77
C PHE A 138 4.96 4.11 -2.00
N GLY A 139 4.00 5.04 -2.07
CA GLY A 139 3.11 5.19 -3.23
C GLY A 139 3.85 5.62 -4.50
N PRO A 140 4.51 6.79 -4.51
CA PRO A 140 5.32 7.24 -5.65
C PRO A 140 6.36 6.19 -6.09
N ARG A 141 7.04 5.53 -5.15
CA ARG A 141 8.04 4.51 -5.48
C ARG A 141 7.41 3.26 -6.11
N LEU A 142 6.22 2.86 -5.67
CA LEU A 142 5.45 1.79 -6.30
C LEU A 142 5.11 2.12 -7.76
N ILE A 143 4.60 3.33 -8.06
CA ILE A 143 4.25 3.72 -9.43
C ILE A 143 5.50 3.71 -10.33
N ALA A 144 6.57 4.37 -9.90
CA ALA A 144 7.79 4.49 -10.69
C ALA A 144 8.46 3.14 -10.95
N ASP A 145 8.44 2.23 -9.98
CA ASP A 145 8.94 0.87 -10.22
C ASP A 145 7.99 0.04 -11.10
N ALA A 146 6.68 0.16 -10.90
CA ALA A 146 5.69 -0.56 -11.69
C ALA A 146 5.77 -0.19 -13.18
N PHE A 147 6.17 1.04 -13.51
CA PHE A 147 6.22 1.57 -14.87
C PHE A 147 7.61 2.08 -15.26
N GLU A 148 8.67 1.45 -14.75
CA GLU A 148 10.04 1.80 -15.10
C GLU A 148 10.32 1.74 -16.61
N ASP A 149 9.70 0.78 -17.32
CA ASP A 149 9.75 0.64 -18.78
C ASP A 149 8.98 1.74 -19.54
N ARG A 150 8.17 2.54 -18.84
CA ARG A 150 7.48 3.73 -19.35
C ARG A 150 8.12 5.02 -18.83
N ARG A 151 9.29 4.95 -18.17
CA ARG A 151 10.08 6.12 -17.78
C ARG A 151 10.65 6.80 -19.02
N ARG A 152 10.76 8.12 -18.97
CA ARG A 152 11.44 8.89 -20.01
C ARG A 152 12.94 8.67 -19.92
N ASP A 153 13.61 8.44 -21.05
CA ASP A 153 15.06 8.22 -21.10
C ASP A 153 15.89 9.44 -20.69
N ASP A 154 15.26 10.61 -20.66
CA ASP A 154 15.90 11.90 -20.49
C ASP A 154 15.82 12.46 -19.07
N ILE A 155 15.20 11.72 -18.14
CA ILE A 155 15.07 12.08 -16.73
C ILE A 155 15.44 10.88 -15.85
N GLU A 156 16.51 11.04 -15.07
CA GLU A 156 16.86 10.12 -14.01
C GLU A 156 16.00 10.37 -12.76
N LEU A 157 15.33 9.35 -12.24
CA LEU A 157 14.48 9.46 -11.05
C LEU A 157 15.10 8.67 -9.89
N ARG A 158 15.31 9.36 -8.76
CA ARG A 158 15.86 8.77 -7.53
C ARG A 158 15.04 9.14 -6.31
N TYR A 159 15.22 8.38 -5.24
CA TYR A 159 14.42 8.48 -4.01
C TYR A 159 15.33 8.50 -2.79
N CYS A 160 14.93 9.25 -1.77
CA CYS A 160 15.51 9.25 -0.43
C CYS A 160 14.38 9.36 0.60
N ALA A 161 14.36 8.44 1.55
CA ALA A 161 13.34 8.37 2.58
C ALA A 161 13.91 8.28 3.99
N ASN A 162 15.00 7.53 4.16
CA ASN A 162 15.54 7.18 5.46
C ASN A 162 16.32 8.34 6.10
N LEU A 163 16.34 8.39 7.43
CA LEU A 163 17.18 9.32 8.19
C LEU A 163 18.67 8.95 8.09
N ASP A 164 18.97 7.68 7.80
CA ASP A 164 20.34 7.21 7.56
C ASP A 164 21.00 8.07 6.46
N PRO A 165 22.10 8.80 6.77
CA PRO A 165 22.74 9.71 5.82
C PRO A 165 23.13 9.07 4.49
N LEU A 166 23.43 7.77 4.48
CA LEU A 166 23.82 7.03 3.28
C LEU A 166 22.72 7.02 2.22
N ASP A 167 21.45 7.06 2.63
CA ASP A 167 20.32 7.02 1.69
C ASP A 167 20.33 8.23 0.75
N LEU A 168 20.50 9.43 1.30
CA LEU A 168 20.65 10.65 0.50
C LEU A 168 21.97 10.65 -0.27
N ASP A 169 23.06 10.17 0.32
CA ASP A 169 24.36 10.15 -0.37
C ASP A 169 24.32 9.29 -1.63
N LEU A 170 23.66 8.13 -1.58
CA LEU A 170 23.44 7.28 -2.75
C LEU A 170 22.46 7.92 -3.73
N ALA A 171 21.39 8.55 -3.25
CA ALA A 171 20.45 9.27 -4.11
C ALA A 171 21.12 10.41 -4.88
N LEU A 172 22.08 11.13 -4.29
CA LEU A 172 22.78 12.26 -4.95
C LEU A 172 24.03 11.83 -5.73
N LYS A 173 24.54 10.61 -5.54
CA LYS A 173 25.82 10.16 -6.10
C LYS A 173 25.88 10.29 -7.63
N GLY A 174 26.83 11.10 -8.11
CA GLY A 174 27.07 11.28 -9.55
C GLY A 174 26.07 12.21 -10.25
N LEU A 175 25.08 12.77 -9.55
CA LEU A 175 24.21 13.79 -10.11
C LEU A 175 24.91 15.16 -10.16
N ASP A 176 24.52 15.98 -11.13
CA ASP A 176 24.92 17.39 -11.21
C ASP A 176 23.86 18.27 -10.54
N PRO A 177 24.19 19.03 -9.48
CA PRO A 177 23.22 19.91 -8.83
C PRO A 177 22.62 20.98 -9.75
N ALA A 178 23.34 21.42 -10.79
CA ALA A 178 22.84 22.37 -11.78
C ALA A 178 21.73 21.83 -12.68
N HIS A 179 21.58 20.50 -12.75
CA HIS A 179 20.60 19.81 -13.58
C HIS A 179 19.62 18.95 -12.77
N THR A 180 19.61 19.10 -11.44
CA THR A 180 18.79 18.25 -10.55
C THR A 180 17.67 19.06 -9.92
N LEU A 181 16.46 18.51 -9.94
CA LEU A 181 15.30 18.98 -9.20
C LEU A 181 15.14 18.14 -7.93
N ILE A 182 14.95 18.79 -6.79
CA ILE A 182 14.59 18.15 -5.52
C ILE A 182 13.07 18.29 -5.31
N VAL A 183 12.38 17.17 -5.16
CA VAL A 183 10.95 17.12 -4.85
C VAL A 183 10.79 16.69 -3.39
N GLY A 184 10.36 17.59 -2.52
CA GLY A 184 10.17 17.33 -1.09
C GLY A 184 8.70 17.15 -0.73
N VAL A 185 8.33 16.01 -0.17
CA VAL A 185 6.94 15.70 0.19
C VAL A 185 6.81 15.48 1.69
N SER A 186 6.13 16.38 2.39
CA SER A 186 5.82 16.26 3.82
C SER A 186 4.54 17.00 4.15
N LYS A 187 3.47 16.27 4.49
CA LYS A 187 2.16 16.85 4.79
C LYS A 187 2.22 17.92 5.88
N SER A 188 2.89 17.62 7.00
CA SER A 188 3.03 18.56 8.14
C SER A 188 4.17 19.55 7.99
N PHE A 189 5.03 19.34 6.98
CA PHE A 189 6.34 19.97 6.85
C PHE A 189 7.15 20.01 8.16
N GLY A 190 6.99 18.97 8.98
CA GLY A 190 7.62 18.83 10.30
C GLY A 190 8.27 17.46 10.52
N THR A 191 8.19 16.58 9.53
CA THR A 191 8.81 15.25 9.58
C THR A 191 10.32 15.38 9.61
N GLU A 192 10.96 14.84 10.65
CA GLU A 192 12.39 15.02 10.87
C GLU A 192 13.22 14.48 9.71
N GLU A 193 12.94 13.25 9.29
CA GLU A 193 13.69 12.54 8.24
C GLU A 193 13.66 13.35 6.94
N THR A 194 12.47 13.82 6.54
CA THR A 194 12.30 14.63 5.34
C THR A 194 13.01 15.98 5.45
N LEU A 195 12.85 16.71 6.56
CA LEU A 195 13.49 18.03 6.73
C LEU A 195 15.01 17.95 6.84
N TYR A 196 15.53 16.89 7.47
CA TYR A 196 16.96 16.60 7.53
C TYR A 196 17.52 16.40 6.12
N ASN A 197 16.90 15.52 5.33
CA ASN A 197 17.34 15.24 3.97
C ASN A 197 17.15 16.44 3.03
N LEU A 198 16.05 17.19 3.13
CA LEU A 198 15.86 18.44 2.39
C LEU A 198 16.95 19.47 2.71
N SER A 199 17.31 19.63 3.99
CA SER A 199 18.35 20.57 4.40
C SER A 199 19.72 20.19 3.82
N ARG A 200 20.05 18.89 3.80
CA ARG A 200 21.27 18.38 3.17
C ARG A 200 21.26 18.54 1.65
N ALA A 201 20.15 18.23 0.99
CA ALA A 201 19.98 18.44 -0.44
C ALA A 201 20.07 19.92 -0.82
N ARG A 202 19.52 20.82 0.00
CA ARG A 202 19.67 22.28 -0.14
C ARG A 202 21.12 22.71 -0.06
N ALA A 203 21.88 22.19 0.91
CA ALA A 203 23.31 22.48 1.01
C ALA A 203 24.07 22.00 -0.23
N TRP A 204 23.76 20.79 -0.72
CA TRP A 204 24.33 20.21 -1.93
C TRP A 204 23.98 21.01 -3.20
N VAL A 205 22.73 21.44 -3.40
CA VAL A 205 22.36 22.31 -4.53
C VAL A 205 23.11 23.64 -4.47
N LYS A 206 23.21 24.25 -3.28
CA LYS A 206 23.89 25.54 -3.10
C LYS A 206 25.38 25.51 -3.40
N THR A 207 26.05 24.35 -3.43
CA THR A 207 27.48 24.29 -3.79
C THR A 207 27.72 24.68 -5.25
N SER A 208 26.78 24.34 -6.15
CA SER A 208 26.91 24.66 -7.59
C SER A 208 25.95 25.77 -8.04
N VAL A 209 24.81 25.94 -7.36
CA VAL A 209 23.76 26.89 -7.70
C VAL A 209 23.44 27.79 -6.50
N PRO A 210 24.34 28.70 -6.08
CA PRO A 210 24.13 29.53 -4.89
C PRO A 210 22.99 30.56 -5.08
N LYS A 211 22.85 31.10 -6.31
CA LYS A 211 21.77 32.04 -6.68
C LYS A 211 20.65 31.27 -7.38
N GLY A 212 19.40 31.50 -6.95
CA GLY A 212 18.24 30.83 -7.53
C GLY A 212 18.10 29.35 -7.14
N TRP A 213 18.83 28.88 -6.13
CA TRP A 213 18.78 27.49 -5.63
C TRP A 213 17.34 26.99 -5.41
N SER A 214 16.43 27.86 -4.95
CA SER A 214 15.03 27.53 -4.67
C SER A 214 14.25 27.12 -5.92
N LYS A 215 14.69 27.50 -7.13
CA LYS A 215 14.13 27.00 -8.40
C LYS A 215 14.38 25.51 -8.63
N HIS A 216 15.30 24.91 -7.88
CA HIS A 216 15.59 23.48 -7.90
C HIS A 216 14.81 22.72 -6.82
N PHE A 217 13.82 23.34 -6.20
CA PHE A 217 12.97 22.72 -5.18
C PHE A 217 11.49 22.84 -5.55
N ALA A 218 10.80 21.70 -5.50
CA ALA A 218 9.35 21.62 -5.46
C ALA A 218 8.92 20.99 -4.13
N LEU A 219 8.19 21.73 -3.31
CA LEU A 219 7.77 21.32 -1.98
C LEU A 219 6.25 21.04 -1.96
N ILE A 220 5.86 19.88 -1.46
CA ILE A 220 4.46 19.44 -1.42
C ILE A 220 4.04 19.25 0.03
N THR A 221 3.06 20.03 0.47
CA THR A 221 2.69 20.15 1.89
C THR A 221 1.27 20.68 2.11
N ALA A 222 0.67 20.34 3.26
CA ALA A 222 -0.51 21.03 3.77
C ALA A 222 -0.14 22.32 4.54
N ASN A 223 1.08 22.38 5.06
CA ASN A 223 1.59 23.51 5.84
C ASN A 223 2.49 24.41 4.98
N ARG A 224 1.85 25.35 4.26
CA ARG A 224 2.54 26.28 3.35
C ARG A 224 3.50 27.22 4.09
N GLU A 225 3.11 27.71 5.26
CA GLU A 225 3.91 28.66 6.05
C GLU A 225 5.28 28.08 6.41
N ARG A 226 5.32 26.84 6.93
CA ARG A 226 6.59 26.17 7.25
C ARG A 226 7.48 25.93 6.04
N ALA A 227 6.90 25.68 4.86
CA ALA A 227 7.66 25.54 3.63
C ALA A 227 8.26 26.88 3.18
N ILE A 228 7.51 27.98 3.31
CA ILE A 228 8.01 29.35 3.04
C ILE A 228 9.14 29.71 4.01
N ASP A 229 8.96 29.41 5.31
CA ASP A 229 9.99 29.64 6.33
C ASP A 229 11.27 28.86 6.01
N TRP A 230 11.14 27.59 5.62
CA TRP A 230 12.28 26.77 5.22
C TRP A 230 12.99 27.28 3.96
N LEU A 231 12.24 27.91 3.04
CA LEU A 231 12.79 28.57 1.85
C LEU A 231 13.53 29.88 2.19
N ASP A 232 13.40 30.41 3.40
CA ASP A 232 14.12 31.60 3.87
C ASP A 232 13.85 32.82 2.97
N GLY A 233 12.58 33.02 2.61
CA GLY A 233 12.11 34.11 1.75
C GLY A 233 12.48 33.97 0.26
N ALA A 234 13.11 32.87 -0.15
CA ALA A 234 13.40 32.60 -1.55
C ALA A 234 12.13 32.17 -2.31
N ASP A 235 12.01 32.59 -3.58
CA ASP A 235 10.92 32.17 -4.46
C ASP A 235 11.10 30.68 -4.84
N GLY A 236 10.16 29.83 -4.45
CA GLY A 236 10.21 28.38 -4.61
C GLY A 236 8.85 27.78 -4.95
N LEU A 237 8.86 26.60 -5.57
CA LEU A 237 7.64 25.94 -5.99
C LEU A 237 7.02 25.23 -4.78
N ILE A 238 5.80 25.61 -4.42
CA ILE A 238 5.04 24.97 -3.34
C ILE A 238 3.69 24.53 -3.90
N LEU A 239 3.44 23.23 -3.90
CA LEU A 239 2.15 22.64 -4.25
C LEU A 239 1.38 22.24 -2.98
N HIS A 240 0.06 22.41 -3.04
CA HIS A 240 -0.82 22.09 -1.93
C HIS A 240 -1.07 20.57 -1.84
N LEU A 241 -0.95 20.01 -0.64
CA LEU A 241 -1.47 18.69 -0.30
C LEU A 241 -2.63 18.87 0.70
N PRO A 242 -3.89 18.60 0.31
CA PRO A 242 -5.02 18.88 1.20
C PRO A 242 -4.99 18.10 2.52
N GLU A 243 -5.48 18.71 3.60
CA GLU A 243 -5.50 18.09 4.94
C GLU A 243 -6.39 16.84 5.01
N THR A 244 -7.39 16.74 4.14
CA THR A 244 -8.31 15.60 4.03
C THR A 244 -7.66 14.38 3.36
N ILE A 245 -6.42 14.48 2.89
CA ILE A 245 -5.67 13.39 2.27
C ILE A 245 -4.73 12.75 3.30
N GLY A 246 -5.05 11.53 3.74
CA GLY A 246 -4.17 10.74 4.61
C GLY A 246 -2.87 10.37 3.89
N GLY A 247 -1.74 10.30 4.60
CA GLY A 247 -0.43 10.04 3.97
C GLY A 247 -0.41 8.73 3.17
N ARG A 248 -0.91 7.64 3.74
CA ARG A 248 -1.02 6.32 3.07
C ARG A 248 -2.07 6.25 1.95
N PHE A 249 -2.88 7.31 1.78
CA PHE A 249 -3.86 7.50 0.69
C PHE A 249 -3.43 8.63 -0.27
N SER A 250 -2.18 9.11 -0.18
CA SER A 250 -1.72 10.31 -0.89
C SER A 250 -1.08 10.05 -2.26
N ILE A 251 -1.01 8.78 -2.69
CA ILE A 251 -0.43 8.33 -3.97
C ILE A 251 -1.04 9.03 -5.20
N TRP A 252 -2.28 9.51 -5.10
CA TRP A 252 -3.01 10.21 -6.18
C TRP A 252 -2.73 11.71 -6.26
N SER A 253 -2.09 12.27 -5.23
CA SER A 253 -1.94 13.71 -5.03
C SER A 253 -0.69 14.28 -5.73
N ALA A 254 -0.45 15.58 -5.55
CA ALA A 254 0.82 16.23 -5.88
C ALA A 254 2.05 15.55 -5.25
N GLY A 255 1.87 14.70 -4.22
CA GLY A 255 2.94 13.86 -3.67
C GLY A 255 3.59 12.92 -4.70
N SER A 256 2.93 12.65 -5.83
CA SER A 256 3.48 11.85 -6.93
C SER A 256 4.09 12.70 -8.06
N LEU A 257 4.34 13.99 -7.84
CA LEU A 257 4.90 14.92 -8.85
C LEU A 257 6.15 14.35 -9.55
N ALA A 258 7.06 13.72 -8.80
CA ALA A 258 8.27 13.13 -9.36
C ALA A 258 7.98 12.03 -10.39
N CYS A 259 6.90 11.26 -10.19
CA CYS A 259 6.42 10.27 -11.15
C CYS A 259 5.81 10.95 -12.38
N SER A 260 4.96 11.96 -12.19
CA SER A 260 4.35 12.72 -13.30
C SER A 260 5.38 13.42 -14.18
N ILE A 261 6.53 13.81 -13.63
CA ILE A 261 7.66 14.37 -14.40
C ILE A 261 8.38 13.29 -15.21
N ALA A 262 8.70 12.15 -14.58
CA ALA A 262 9.63 11.16 -15.12
C ALA A 262 8.97 10.07 -15.98
N LEU A 263 7.67 9.83 -15.83
CA LEU A 263 6.93 8.83 -16.59
C LEU A 263 6.27 9.44 -17.83
N GLN A 264 5.92 8.61 -18.80
CA GLN A 264 5.11 9.03 -19.95
C GLN A 264 3.74 9.56 -19.51
N SER A 265 3.22 10.55 -20.25
CA SER A 265 2.10 11.40 -19.81
C SER A 265 0.79 10.65 -19.56
N ASP A 266 0.56 9.56 -20.28
CA ASP A 266 -0.63 8.71 -20.15
C ASP A 266 -0.64 7.88 -18.85
N VAL A 267 0.53 7.59 -18.26
CA VAL A 267 0.62 6.66 -17.12
C VAL A 267 -0.21 7.15 -15.93
N MET A 268 -0.06 8.42 -15.54
CA MET A 268 -0.75 8.96 -14.37
C MET A 268 -2.24 9.19 -14.62
N GLU A 269 -2.63 9.50 -15.86
CA GLU A 269 -4.02 9.65 -16.28
C GLU A 269 -4.76 8.30 -16.25
N ASP A 270 -4.23 7.29 -16.94
CA ASP A 270 -4.78 5.93 -16.94
C ASP A 270 -4.84 5.35 -15.52
N PHE A 271 -3.82 5.59 -14.71
CA PHE A 271 -3.77 5.18 -13.31
C PHE A 271 -4.94 5.76 -12.50
N ARG A 272 -5.24 7.06 -12.66
CA ARG A 272 -6.40 7.67 -11.98
C ARG A 272 -7.73 7.18 -12.56
N ALA A 273 -7.83 7.00 -13.88
CA ALA A 273 -9.04 6.51 -14.52
C ALA A 273 -9.44 5.10 -14.03
N GLY A 274 -8.44 4.22 -13.82
CA GLY A 274 -8.70 2.91 -13.23
C GLY A 274 -9.17 2.96 -11.78
N ALA A 275 -8.59 3.86 -11.00
CA ALA A 275 -8.97 4.05 -9.61
C ALA A 275 -10.40 4.62 -9.48
N GLU A 276 -10.76 5.60 -10.33
CA GLU A 276 -12.12 6.13 -10.42
C GLU A 276 -13.14 5.05 -10.84
N ALA A 277 -12.79 4.18 -11.79
CA ALA A 277 -13.67 3.07 -12.18
C ALA A 277 -13.95 2.10 -11.00
N MET A 278 -12.96 1.90 -10.11
CA MET A 278 -13.18 1.13 -8.88
C MET A 278 -14.00 1.89 -7.84
N ASP A 279 -13.81 3.22 -7.72
CA ASP A 279 -14.65 4.07 -6.87
C ASP A 279 -16.13 3.95 -7.27
N GLN A 280 -16.41 4.06 -8.57
CA GLN A 280 -17.77 3.93 -9.12
C GLN A 280 -18.36 2.54 -8.84
N HIS A 281 -17.57 1.47 -8.98
CA HIS A 281 -18.00 0.12 -8.61
C HIS A 281 -18.36 0.05 -7.12
N VAL A 282 -17.51 0.55 -6.24
CA VAL A 282 -17.73 0.48 -4.79
C VAL A 282 -18.94 1.30 -4.36
N ALA A 283 -19.13 2.49 -4.94
CA ALA A 283 -20.29 3.34 -4.67
C ALA A 283 -21.60 2.64 -5.07
N THR A 284 -21.64 2.03 -6.25
CA THR A 284 -22.92 1.61 -6.87
C THR A 284 -23.25 0.13 -6.70
N ALA A 285 -22.27 -0.77 -6.56
CA ALA A 285 -22.53 -2.20 -6.51
C ALA A 285 -23.25 -2.64 -5.22
N GLU A 286 -24.10 -3.64 -5.37
CA GLU A 286 -24.77 -4.36 -4.27
C GLU A 286 -23.77 -5.14 -3.42
N VAL A 287 -24.10 -5.39 -2.15
CA VAL A 287 -23.23 -6.07 -1.17
C VAL A 287 -22.65 -7.39 -1.71
N ALA A 288 -23.47 -8.18 -2.41
CA ALA A 288 -23.05 -9.47 -2.95
C ALA A 288 -22.00 -9.34 -4.08
N ASP A 289 -22.01 -8.25 -4.84
CA ASP A 289 -21.14 -8.06 -6.03
C ASP A 289 -20.03 -7.02 -5.80
N ASN A 290 -20.10 -6.27 -4.71
CA ASN A 290 -19.15 -5.22 -4.36
C ASN A 290 -17.81 -5.81 -3.90
N LEU A 291 -16.75 -5.61 -4.69
CA LEU A 291 -15.45 -6.24 -4.45
C LEU A 291 -14.84 -5.83 -3.12
N ALA A 292 -14.94 -4.55 -2.77
CA ALA A 292 -14.36 -4.03 -1.53
C ALA A 292 -15.09 -4.58 -0.30
N ILE A 293 -16.43 -4.63 -0.32
CA ILE A 293 -17.22 -5.24 0.75
C ILE A 293 -16.89 -6.72 0.89
N ARG A 294 -16.86 -7.47 -0.23
CA ARG A 294 -16.59 -8.92 -0.23
C ARG A 294 -15.22 -9.26 0.35
N LEU A 295 -14.19 -8.48 0.01
CA LEU A 295 -12.85 -8.66 0.56
C LEU A 295 -12.73 -8.19 2.02
N ALA A 296 -13.39 -7.11 2.41
CA ALA A 296 -13.42 -6.66 3.81
C ALA A 296 -14.10 -7.67 4.74
N LEU A 297 -15.22 -8.25 4.30
CA LEU A 297 -15.90 -9.35 5.02
C LEU A 297 -14.99 -10.57 5.16
N LEU A 298 -14.21 -10.86 4.12
CA LEU A 298 -13.25 -11.96 4.13
C LEU A 298 -12.09 -11.71 5.11
N ASP A 299 -11.60 -10.47 5.22
CA ASP A 299 -10.61 -10.09 6.22
C ASP A 299 -11.13 -10.30 7.63
N TYR A 300 -12.34 -9.82 7.90
CA TYR A 300 -12.99 -9.99 9.20
C TYR A 300 -13.25 -11.48 9.51
N TRP A 301 -13.73 -12.24 8.51
CA TRP A 301 -13.96 -13.67 8.63
C TRP A 301 -12.68 -14.43 8.97
N ASN A 302 -11.60 -14.19 8.24
CA ASN A 302 -10.34 -14.89 8.44
C ASN A 302 -9.66 -14.46 9.74
N ALA A 303 -9.53 -13.16 10.00
CA ALA A 303 -8.78 -12.65 11.15
C ALA A 303 -9.55 -12.80 12.46
N THR A 304 -10.82 -12.39 12.50
CA THR A 304 -11.61 -12.33 13.74
C THR A 304 -12.33 -13.65 14.02
N ILE A 305 -13.00 -14.22 13.01
CA ILE A 305 -13.87 -15.38 13.22
C ILE A 305 -13.07 -16.69 13.19
N LEU A 306 -12.16 -16.85 12.23
CA LEU A 306 -11.31 -18.05 12.11
C LEU A 306 -10.00 -17.97 12.91
N GLY A 307 -9.59 -16.77 13.33
CA GLY A 307 -8.39 -16.54 14.13
C GLY A 307 -7.07 -16.58 13.34
N PHE A 308 -7.10 -16.36 12.04
CA PHE A 308 -5.90 -16.31 11.20
C PHE A 308 -5.22 -14.94 11.31
N GLY A 309 -4.24 -14.84 12.21
CA GLY A 309 -3.58 -13.57 12.55
C GLY A 309 -2.61 -12.98 11.52
N ALA A 310 -2.42 -13.64 10.37
CA ALA A 310 -1.54 -13.17 9.30
C ALA A 310 -2.15 -13.46 7.93
N ARG A 311 -1.84 -12.62 6.94
CA ARG A 311 -2.21 -12.76 5.52
C ARG A 311 -0.97 -12.59 4.65
N ALA A 312 -0.78 -13.52 3.71
CA ALA A 312 0.31 -13.44 2.73
C ALA A 312 -0.19 -12.83 1.42
N LEU A 313 0.49 -11.83 0.88
CA LEU A 313 0.22 -11.26 -0.44
C LEU A 313 1.35 -11.60 -1.41
N LEU A 314 1.01 -12.36 -2.45
CA LEU A 314 1.94 -12.97 -3.39
C LEU A 314 1.73 -12.35 -4.77
N ALA A 315 2.61 -11.43 -5.13
CA ALA A 315 2.54 -10.66 -6.36
C ALA A 315 3.16 -11.44 -7.53
N TYR A 316 2.34 -12.04 -8.40
CA TYR A 316 2.78 -12.70 -9.63
C TYR A 316 2.80 -11.68 -10.78
N SER A 317 3.66 -10.68 -10.60
CA SER A 317 3.97 -9.63 -11.57
C SER A 317 5.18 -8.84 -11.08
N ARG A 318 6.20 -8.65 -11.93
CA ARG A 318 7.36 -7.81 -11.60
C ARG A 318 6.95 -6.36 -11.29
N ARG A 319 5.90 -5.85 -11.93
CA ARG A 319 5.39 -4.48 -11.67
C ARG A 319 4.76 -4.32 -10.29
N LEU A 320 4.47 -5.42 -9.58
CA LEU A 320 3.83 -5.40 -8.26
C LEU A 320 4.79 -5.73 -7.11
N ARG A 321 6.10 -5.77 -7.35
CA ARG A 321 7.06 -6.17 -6.31
C ARG A 321 7.06 -5.29 -5.07
N LEU A 322 6.73 -4.02 -5.21
CA LEU A 322 6.62 -3.08 -4.09
C LEU A 322 5.21 -3.01 -3.49
N LEU A 323 4.23 -3.71 -4.08
CA LEU A 323 2.85 -3.71 -3.61
C LEU A 323 2.73 -4.21 -2.15
N PRO A 324 3.41 -5.31 -1.72
CA PRO A 324 3.35 -5.74 -0.32
C PRO A 324 3.77 -4.64 0.67
N ALA A 325 4.88 -3.94 0.39
CA ALA A 325 5.37 -2.88 1.28
C ALA A 325 4.43 -1.66 1.32
N TYR A 326 3.85 -1.29 0.17
CA TYR A 326 2.82 -0.26 0.11
C TYR A 326 1.58 -0.64 0.93
N LEU A 327 1.07 -1.85 0.75
CA LEU A 327 -0.14 -2.31 1.44
C LEU A 327 0.09 -2.55 2.93
N GLN A 328 1.31 -2.89 3.35
CA GLN A 328 1.66 -2.96 4.78
C GLN A 328 1.38 -1.63 5.46
N GLN A 329 1.79 -0.52 4.85
CA GLN A 329 1.44 0.78 5.41
C GLN A 329 -0.06 1.04 5.31
N LEU A 330 -0.66 0.87 4.13
CA LEU A 330 -2.08 1.17 3.91
C LEU A 330 -2.97 0.45 4.92
N GLU A 331 -2.78 -0.84 5.12
CA GLU A 331 -3.68 -1.66 5.94
C GLU A 331 -3.29 -1.65 7.42
N MET A 332 -2.01 -1.88 7.74
CA MET A 332 -1.60 -2.05 9.14
C MET A 332 -1.60 -0.72 9.89
N GLU A 333 -1.24 0.39 9.24
CA GLU A 333 -1.32 1.71 9.88
C GLU A 333 -2.78 2.19 10.00
N SER A 334 -3.66 1.80 9.06
CA SER A 334 -5.09 2.13 9.13
C SER A 334 -5.81 1.34 10.22
N ASN A 335 -5.65 0.03 10.23
CA ASN A 335 -6.52 -0.88 10.98
C ASN A 335 -5.79 -1.66 12.08
N GLY A 336 -4.49 -1.48 12.28
CA GLY A 336 -3.73 -1.96 13.44
C GLY A 336 -4.03 -1.14 14.70
N LYS A 337 -5.30 -1.13 15.12
CA LYS A 337 -5.83 -0.29 16.20
C LYS A 337 -6.29 -1.15 17.37
N SER A 338 -6.25 -0.56 18.57
CA SER A 338 -6.67 -1.20 19.83
C SER A 338 -7.88 -0.54 20.50
N VAL A 339 -8.34 0.61 19.97
CA VAL A 339 -9.39 1.44 20.57
C VAL A 339 -10.34 1.91 19.48
N ARG A 340 -11.63 1.94 19.81
CA ARG A 340 -12.72 2.44 18.98
C ARG A 340 -12.83 3.97 19.09
N PRO A 341 -13.51 4.66 18.15
CA PRO A 341 -13.68 6.11 18.22
C PRO A 341 -14.33 6.65 19.51
N ASP A 342 -15.08 5.81 20.24
CA ASP A 342 -15.70 6.16 21.52
C ASP A 342 -14.78 5.93 22.74
N GLY A 343 -13.52 5.58 22.52
CA GLY A 343 -12.52 5.35 23.56
C GLY A 343 -12.55 3.95 24.18
N ARG A 344 -13.51 3.07 23.81
CA ARG A 344 -13.55 1.70 24.31
C ARG A 344 -12.53 0.81 23.59
N PRO A 345 -11.97 -0.20 24.28
CA PRO A 345 -11.14 -1.21 23.63
C PRO A 345 -11.88 -1.96 22.52
N VAL A 346 -11.15 -2.41 21.51
CA VAL A 346 -11.66 -3.37 20.51
C VAL A 346 -11.93 -4.72 21.16
N ALA A 347 -12.91 -5.48 20.66
CA ALA A 347 -13.35 -6.74 21.27
C ALA A 347 -12.42 -7.93 20.99
N GLY A 348 -11.53 -7.82 20.00
CA GLY A 348 -10.66 -8.90 19.56
C GLY A 348 -9.59 -8.41 18.57
N PRO A 349 -8.90 -9.33 17.89
CA PRO A 349 -7.94 -9.00 16.85
C PRO A 349 -8.56 -8.12 15.75
N THR A 350 -7.76 -7.17 15.24
CA THR A 350 -8.13 -6.28 14.14
C THR A 350 -7.40 -6.72 12.87
N ALA A 351 -6.77 -5.80 12.13
CA ALA A 351 -6.07 -6.16 10.90
C ALA A 351 -4.99 -7.23 11.15
N PRO A 352 -4.93 -8.28 10.32
CA PRO A 352 -3.89 -9.29 10.42
C PRO A 352 -2.53 -8.71 10.02
N LEU A 353 -1.45 -9.37 10.42
CA LEU A 353 -0.11 -9.08 9.89
C LEU A 353 -0.11 -9.33 8.38
N LEU A 354 0.18 -8.28 7.59
CA LEU A 354 0.37 -8.39 6.16
C LEU A 354 1.85 -8.55 5.83
N TRP A 355 2.17 -9.57 5.04
CA TRP A 355 3.52 -9.81 4.53
C TRP A 355 3.46 -10.50 3.18
N GLY A 356 4.60 -10.66 2.52
CA GLY A 356 4.68 -11.37 1.26
C GLY A 356 5.74 -10.80 0.34
N GLY A 357 5.57 -10.99 -0.96
CA GLY A 357 6.62 -10.73 -1.93
C GLY A 357 6.25 -11.21 -3.33
N GLU A 358 7.24 -11.20 -4.21
CA GLU A 358 7.08 -11.58 -5.61
C GLU A 358 6.95 -13.09 -5.79
N GLY A 359 5.98 -13.52 -6.59
CA GLY A 359 6.01 -14.82 -7.24
C GLY A 359 6.88 -14.76 -8.49
N THR A 360 7.76 -15.72 -8.76
CA THR A 360 8.03 -16.99 -8.05
C THR A 360 9.12 -16.89 -6.98
N ILE A 361 9.76 -15.74 -6.78
CA ILE A 361 10.88 -15.54 -5.84
C ILE A 361 10.53 -16.06 -4.43
N GLY A 362 9.34 -15.73 -3.92
CA GLY A 362 8.86 -16.19 -2.62
C GLY A 362 8.77 -17.72 -2.51
N GLN A 363 8.51 -18.43 -3.62
CA GLN A 363 8.46 -19.90 -3.64
C GLN A 363 9.79 -20.51 -3.19
N HIS A 364 10.89 -19.85 -3.53
CA HIS A 364 12.26 -20.26 -3.19
C HIS A 364 12.78 -19.59 -1.91
N SER A 365 11.90 -19.03 -1.08
CA SER A 365 12.25 -18.36 0.18
C SER A 365 11.42 -18.90 1.35
N TYR A 366 10.13 -18.56 1.41
CA TYR A 366 9.28 -18.81 2.57
C TYR A 366 8.09 -19.74 2.29
N HIS A 367 7.91 -20.25 1.06
CA HIS A 367 6.78 -21.14 0.77
C HIS A 367 6.88 -22.50 1.45
N GLN A 368 8.09 -22.95 1.79
CA GLN A 368 8.29 -24.10 2.70
C GLN A 368 7.47 -23.91 3.99
N TRP A 369 7.57 -22.74 4.61
CA TRP A 369 6.80 -22.39 5.80
C TRP A 369 5.31 -22.28 5.47
N LEU A 370 4.93 -21.63 4.35
CA LEU A 370 3.53 -21.51 3.96
C LEU A 370 2.84 -22.87 3.77
N HIS A 371 3.54 -23.90 3.29
CA HIS A 371 2.96 -25.21 3.01
C HIS A 371 2.97 -26.17 4.19
N GLN A 372 4.06 -26.21 4.96
CA GLN A 372 4.28 -27.25 5.98
C GLN A 372 4.26 -26.73 7.43
N SER A 373 4.28 -25.43 7.67
CA SER A 373 4.13 -24.89 9.03
C SER A 373 2.73 -25.18 9.59
N PRO A 374 2.56 -25.56 10.87
CA PRO A 374 1.24 -25.73 11.46
C PRO A 374 0.42 -24.42 11.54
N SER A 375 1.04 -23.25 11.34
CA SER A 375 0.35 -21.97 11.29
C SER A 375 -0.50 -21.84 10.02
N MET A 376 -1.76 -21.41 10.19
CA MET A 376 -2.69 -21.13 9.09
C MET A 376 -2.57 -19.67 8.65
N VAL A 377 -2.23 -19.46 7.37
CA VAL A 377 -2.09 -18.14 6.76
C VAL A 377 -2.84 -18.13 5.43
N PRO A 378 -3.94 -17.36 5.31
CA PRO A 378 -4.56 -17.09 4.02
C PRO A 378 -3.58 -16.42 3.06
N ALA A 379 -3.56 -16.89 1.83
CA ALA A 379 -2.72 -16.33 0.78
C ALA A 379 -3.56 -15.56 -0.27
N GLU A 380 -3.03 -14.47 -0.80
CA GLU A 380 -3.63 -13.75 -1.92
C GLU A 380 -2.66 -13.71 -3.09
N PHE A 381 -3.03 -14.36 -4.18
CA PHE A 381 -2.26 -14.36 -5.41
C PHE A 381 -2.77 -13.21 -6.28
N ILE A 382 -1.91 -12.23 -6.52
CA ILE A 382 -2.20 -11.14 -7.46
C ILE A 382 -1.49 -11.46 -8.78
N LEU A 383 -2.23 -12.04 -9.72
CA LEU A 383 -1.72 -12.51 -11.00
C LEU A 383 -2.08 -11.54 -12.12
N ALA A 384 -1.13 -10.69 -12.50
CA ALA A 384 -1.31 -9.76 -13.62
C ALA A 384 0.06 -9.50 -14.28
N PRO A 385 0.47 -10.36 -15.23
CA PRO A 385 1.74 -10.20 -15.95
C PRO A 385 1.87 -8.80 -16.57
N GLY A 386 3.09 -8.27 -16.71
CA GLY A 386 3.30 -7.02 -17.43
C GLY A 386 3.01 -7.15 -18.93
N GLU A 387 3.04 -6.03 -19.65
CA GLU A 387 3.03 -6.06 -21.12
C GLU A 387 4.32 -6.70 -21.65
N THR A 388 4.17 -7.81 -22.38
CA THR A 388 5.28 -8.59 -22.96
C THR A 388 4.79 -9.42 -24.15
N SER A 389 5.69 -9.72 -25.08
CA SER A 389 5.46 -10.69 -26.17
C SER A 389 5.87 -12.12 -25.81
N ASP A 390 6.47 -12.34 -24.63
CA ASP A 390 6.91 -13.66 -24.16
C ASP A 390 5.73 -14.45 -23.55
N SER A 391 5.05 -15.22 -24.40
CA SER A 391 3.92 -16.08 -23.98
C SER A 391 4.34 -17.23 -23.07
N ASP A 392 5.56 -17.74 -23.20
CA ASP A 392 6.03 -18.88 -22.41
C ASP A 392 6.31 -18.44 -20.98
N GLY A 393 6.93 -17.27 -20.80
CA GLY A 393 7.10 -16.64 -19.50
C GLY A 393 5.76 -16.35 -18.81
N VAL A 394 4.76 -15.84 -19.54
CA VAL A 394 3.41 -15.61 -19.01
C VAL A 394 2.71 -16.91 -18.59
N THR A 395 2.82 -17.95 -19.42
CA THR A 395 2.28 -19.29 -19.14
C THR A 395 2.94 -19.88 -17.89
N GLY A 396 4.27 -19.84 -17.81
CA GLY A 396 5.01 -20.34 -16.66
C GLY A 396 4.65 -19.62 -15.36
N LEU A 397 4.63 -18.28 -15.38
CA LEU A 397 4.24 -17.47 -14.22
C LEU A 397 2.82 -17.81 -13.73
N THR A 398 1.88 -17.95 -14.66
CA THR A 398 0.49 -18.30 -14.37
C THR A 398 0.38 -19.71 -13.80
N ALA A 399 1.04 -20.69 -14.42
CA ALA A 399 1.05 -22.08 -13.94
C ALA A 399 1.60 -22.18 -12.51
N HIS A 400 2.70 -21.48 -12.22
CA HIS A 400 3.26 -21.43 -10.87
C HIS A 400 2.29 -20.80 -9.86
N ALA A 401 1.60 -19.70 -10.20
CA ALA A 401 0.61 -19.10 -9.29
C ALA A 401 -0.53 -20.07 -8.96
N LEU A 402 -1.10 -20.70 -9.97
CA LEU A 402 -2.24 -21.61 -9.84
C LEU A 402 -1.85 -22.90 -9.11
N ALA A 403 -0.69 -23.48 -9.43
CA ALA A 403 -0.18 -24.67 -8.77
C ALA A 403 0.05 -24.44 -7.28
N GLN A 404 0.62 -23.29 -6.89
CA GLN A 404 0.82 -22.97 -5.47
C GLN A 404 -0.52 -22.82 -4.73
N ALA A 405 -1.51 -22.14 -5.32
CA ALA A 405 -2.85 -22.04 -4.74
C ALA A 405 -3.55 -23.41 -4.63
N GLU A 406 -3.33 -24.30 -5.59
CA GLU A 406 -3.85 -25.66 -5.57
C GLU A 406 -3.19 -26.51 -4.46
N VAL A 407 -1.86 -26.48 -4.34
CA VAL A 407 -1.15 -27.22 -3.28
C VAL A 407 -1.52 -26.71 -1.89
N LEU A 408 -1.67 -25.39 -1.70
CA LEU A 408 -2.15 -24.81 -0.44
C LEU A 408 -3.52 -25.37 -0.04
N ALA A 409 -4.42 -25.50 -1.02
CA ALA A 409 -5.78 -25.99 -0.80
C ALA A 409 -5.85 -27.51 -0.59
N ASN A 410 -5.23 -28.29 -1.47
CA ASN A 410 -5.41 -29.74 -1.54
C ASN A 410 -4.38 -30.52 -0.73
N GLY A 411 -3.18 -29.97 -0.55
CA GLY A 411 -2.08 -30.67 0.10
C GLY A 411 -1.59 -31.88 -0.69
N ARG A 412 -0.93 -32.80 0.02
CA ARG A 412 -0.44 -34.10 -0.45
C ARG A 412 -0.42 -35.03 0.77
N SER A 413 -1.28 -36.04 0.80
CA SER A 413 -1.40 -36.92 1.96
C SER A 413 -0.25 -37.91 2.06
N LEU A 414 -0.07 -38.55 3.22
CA LEU A 414 0.94 -39.61 3.37
C LEU A 414 0.69 -40.78 2.41
N ALA A 415 -0.58 -41.13 2.18
CA ALA A 415 -0.96 -42.17 1.24
C ALA A 415 -0.56 -41.80 -0.20
N ASP A 416 -0.74 -40.53 -0.59
CA ASP A 416 -0.32 -40.05 -1.91
C ASP A 416 1.21 -40.12 -2.05
N VAL A 417 1.95 -39.68 -1.02
CA VAL A 417 3.42 -39.77 -1.01
C VAL A 417 3.89 -41.23 -1.15
N GLN A 418 3.30 -42.15 -0.39
CA GLN A 418 3.66 -43.57 -0.44
C GLN A 418 3.23 -44.25 -1.74
N ALA A 419 2.18 -43.77 -2.41
CA ALA A 419 1.76 -44.27 -3.71
C ALA A 419 2.69 -43.78 -4.84
N ASP A 420 3.06 -42.50 -4.82
CA ASP A 420 3.95 -41.90 -5.83
C ASP A 420 5.42 -42.33 -5.66
N GLU A 421 5.85 -42.57 -4.41
CA GLU A 421 7.24 -42.84 -4.03
C GLU A 421 7.32 -44.02 -3.04
N PRO A 422 7.03 -45.26 -3.48
CA PRO A 422 6.81 -46.42 -2.59
C PRO A 422 8.06 -46.90 -1.84
N ASP A 423 9.26 -46.58 -2.34
CA ASP A 423 10.52 -47.02 -1.75
C ASP A 423 11.03 -46.08 -0.62
N LEU A 424 10.29 -45.02 -0.28
CA LEU A 424 10.68 -44.11 0.79
C LEU A 424 10.48 -44.73 2.18
N PRO A 425 11.45 -44.56 3.11
CA PRO A 425 11.21 -44.80 4.52
C PRO A 425 10.04 -43.96 5.03
N LEU A 426 9.25 -44.52 5.96
CA LEU A 426 8.02 -43.87 6.47
C LEU A 426 8.30 -42.48 7.06
N GLU A 427 9.42 -42.31 7.74
CA GLU A 427 9.84 -41.05 8.36
C GLU A 427 10.10 -39.97 7.32
N ILE A 428 10.61 -40.35 6.14
CA ILE A 428 10.85 -39.44 5.02
C ILE A 428 9.54 -39.15 4.28
N ALA A 429 8.70 -40.18 4.07
CA ALA A 429 7.39 -40.00 3.47
C ALA A 429 6.52 -39.02 4.30
N ALA A 430 6.55 -39.14 5.63
CA ALA A 430 5.85 -38.23 6.55
C ALA A 430 6.35 -36.77 6.44
N GLN A 431 7.65 -36.55 6.21
CA GLN A 431 8.20 -35.20 6.00
C GLN A 431 7.79 -34.57 4.67
N LYS A 432 7.34 -35.35 3.69
CA LYS A 432 6.84 -34.87 2.38
C LYS A 432 5.33 -34.57 2.36
N VAL A 433 4.64 -34.77 3.48
CA VAL A 433 3.20 -34.48 3.60
C VAL A 433 2.96 -32.97 3.56
N HIS A 434 1.94 -32.58 2.82
CA HIS A 434 1.39 -31.22 2.85
C HIS A 434 -0.04 -31.32 3.37
N ALA A 435 -0.35 -30.64 4.49
CA ALA A 435 -1.65 -30.77 5.14
C ALA A 435 -2.82 -30.26 4.29
N GLY A 436 -2.56 -29.33 3.35
CA GLY A 436 -3.61 -28.65 2.60
C GLY A 436 -4.48 -27.79 3.53
N GLY A 437 -5.71 -27.50 3.10
CA GLY A 437 -6.69 -26.74 3.89
C GLY A 437 -6.41 -25.24 3.98
N ARG A 438 -5.35 -24.74 3.35
CA ARG A 438 -4.93 -23.35 3.48
C ARG A 438 -5.73 -22.49 2.50
N PRO A 439 -6.49 -21.49 2.99
CA PRO A 439 -7.35 -20.71 2.12
C PRO A 439 -6.53 -19.74 1.25
N SER A 440 -7.05 -19.42 0.07
CA SER A 440 -6.43 -18.48 -0.84
C SER A 440 -7.42 -17.70 -1.70
N THR A 441 -7.08 -16.46 -2.00
CA THR A 441 -7.77 -15.65 -3.01
C THR A 441 -6.92 -15.55 -4.27
N ILE A 442 -7.54 -15.64 -5.46
CA ILE A 442 -6.89 -15.29 -6.72
C ILE A 442 -7.49 -13.99 -7.25
N LEU A 443 -6.70 -12.92 -7.29
CA LEU A 443 -7.01 -11.71 -8.04
C LEU A 443 -6.22 -11.78 -9.34
N HIS A 444 -6.91 -11.78 -10.48
CA HIS A 444 -6.22 -11.86 -11.75
C HIS A 444 -6.72 -10.90 -12.81
N ALA A 445 -5.81 -10.52 -13.69
CA ALA A 445 -6.07 -9.74 -14.88
C ALA A 445 -5.16 -10.20 -16.03
N PRO A 446 -5.58 -10.03 -17.30
CA PRO A 446 -4.76 -10.48 -18.44
C PRO A 446 -3.38 -9.82 -18.51
N ARG A 447 -3.30 -8.55 -18.11
CA ARG A 447 -2.05 -7.78 -18.05
C ARG A 447 -2.14 -6.66 -17.03
N LEU A 448 -1.05 -6.29 -16.40
CA LEU A 448 -0.98 -5.11 -15.54
C LEU A 448 -0.53 -3.89 -16.34
N ASN A 449 -1.41 -2.90 -16.41
CA ASN A 449 -1.19 -1.58 -16.99
C ASN A 449 -1.55 -0.49 -15.95
N PRO A 450 -1.33 0.81 -16.23
CA PRO A 450 -1.61 1.87 -15.26
C PRO A 450 -3.06 1.85 -14.74
N TYR A 451 -4.04 1.70 -15.64
CA TYR A 451 -5.45 1.52 -15.28
C TYR A 451 -5.67 0.40 -14.24
N ARG A 452 -5.14 -0.80 -14.49
CA ARG A 452 -5.35 -1.92 -13.56
C ARG A 452 -4.57 -1.77 -12.25
N LEU A 453 -3.42 -1.11 -12.25
CA LEU A 453 -2.76 -0.76 -11.00
C LEU A 453 -3.63 0.23 -10.20
N GLY A 454 -4.17 1.25 -10.87
CA GLY A 454 -5.08 2.23 -10.27
C GLY A 454 -6.30 1.60 -9.62
N SER A 455 -7.00 0.75 -10.38
CA SER A 455 -8.18 0.04 -9.87
C SER A 455 -7.84 -0.91 -8.72
N LEU A 456 -6.67 -1.55 -8.75
CA LEU A 456 -6.21 -2.42 -7.66
C LEU A 456 -5.94 -1.63 -6.38
N ILE A 457 -5.23 -0.51 -6.47
CA ILE A 457 -4.91 0.31 -5.29
C ILE A 457 -6.20 0.89 -4.68
N ALA A 458 -7.10 1.45 -5.50
CA ALA A 458 -8.40 1.93 -5.02
C ALA A 458 -9.24 0.80 -4.38
N LEU A 459 -9.20 -0.42 -4.92
CA LEU A 459 -9.84 -1.59 -4.29
C LEU A 459 -9.30 -1.83 -2.88
N PHE A 460 -7.98 -1.81 -2.70
CA PHE A 460 -7.37 -1.99 -1.38
C PHE A 460 -7.66 -0.81 -0.43
N GLU A 461 -7.73 0.42 -0.91
CA GLU A 461 -8.14 1.58 -0.10
C GLU A 461 -9.56 1.39 0.46
N HIS A 462 -10.53 1.06 -0.40
CA HIS A 462 -11.92 0.82 0.00
C HIS A 462 -12.07 -0.41 0.89
N ARG A 463 -11.40 -1.51 0.55
CA ARG A 463 -11.33 -2.72 1.38
C ARG A 463 -10.82 -2.39 2.78
N THR A 464 -9.76 -1.59 2.89
CA THR A 464 -9.17 -1.17 4.16
C THR A 464 -10.17 -0.36 4.99
N TYR A 465 -10.83 0.63 4.39
CA TYR A 465 -11.83 1.44 5.09
C TYR A 465 -13.00 0.59 5.60
N LEU A 466 -13.55 -0.28 4.75
CA LEU A 466 -14.69 -1.13 5.10
C LEU A 466 -14.34 -2.18 6.14
N ALA A 467 -13.15 -2.78 6.07
CA ALA A 467 -12.66 -3.69 7.10
C ALA A 467 -12.53 -2.96 8.46
N GLY A 468 -12.05 -1.71 8.44
CA GLY A 468 -12.03 -0.85 9.62
C GLY A 468 -13.41 -0.64 10.24
N LYS A 469 -14.45 -0.45 9.41
CA LYS A 469 -15.85 -0.34 9.88
C LYS A 469 -16.36 -1.63 10.51
N LEU A 470 -16.02 -2.80 9.95
CA LEU A 470 -16.36 -4.10 10.53
C LEU A 470 -15.76 -4.29 11.95
N TRP A 471 -14.58 -3.74 12.21
CA TRP A 471 -13.95 -3.73 13.54
C TRP A 471 -14.35 -2.51 14.41
N GLY A 472 -15.14 -1.57 13.88
CA GLY A 472 -15.56 -0.36 14.58
C GLY A 472 -14.41 0.63 14.86
N LEU A 473 -13.46 0.76 13.92
CA LEU A 473 -12.23 1.55 14.07
C LEU A 473 -12.30 2.91 13.35
N ASN A 474 -11.35 3.79 13.68
CA ASN A 474 -10.97 4.90 12.82
C ASN A 474 -9.79 4.49 11.93
N SER A 475 -10.01 4.32 10.62
CA SER A 475 -8.95 3.91 9.67
C SER A 475 -8.03 5.05 9.25
N PHE A 476 -8.32 6.30 9.61
CA PHE A 476 -7.65 7.47 9.05
C PHE A 476 -6.66 8.16 10.00
N ASP A 477 -6.68 7.84 11.29
CA ASP A 477 -5.68 8.32 12.26
C ASP A 477 -4.46 7.38 12.38
N GLN A 478 -3.44 7.80 13.14
CA GLN A 478 -2.23 7.00 13.41
C GLN A 478 -1.53 7.37 14.74
N TRP A 479 -2.26 7.51 15.85
CA TRP A 479 -1.66 7.95 17.12
C TRP A 479 -0.51 7.09 17.66
N GLY A 480 -0.43 5.82 17.25
CA GLY A 480 0.60 4.87 17.67
C GLY A 480 2.04 5.28 17.32
N VAL A 481 2.25 6.17 16.33
CA VAL A 481 3.61 6.55 15.90
C VAL A 481 4.20 7.75 16.66
N GLU A 482 3.35 8.55 17.34
CA GLU A 482 3.77 9.84 17.92
C GLU A 482 4.67 9.70 19.15
N ARG A 483 4.47 8.64 19.94
CA ARG A 483 5.27 8.39 21.14
C ARG A 483 6.73 8.10 20.82
N GLY A 484 6.98 7.35 19.74
CA GLY A 484 8.32 7.04 19.26
C GLY A 484 9.08 8.30 18.86
N LYS A 485 8.45 9.19 18.08
CA LYS A 485 9.01 10.50 17.68
C LYS A 485 9.39 11.36 18.88
N THR A 486 8.49 11.46 19.85
CA THR A 486 8.74 12.21 21.10
C THR A 486 9.93 11.61 21.87
N MET A 487 10.03 10.29 21.93
CA MET A 487 11.13 9.62 22.62
C MET A 487 12.47 9.82 21.90
N ALA A 488 12.51 9.70 20.58
CA ALA A 488 13.71 9.95 19.79
C ALA A 488 14.26 11.37 20.04
N GLY A 489 13.40 12.39 20.02
CA GLY A 489 13.78 13.76 20.37
C GLY A 489 14.38 13.89 21.78
N ARG A 490 13.90 13.09 22.74
CA ARG A 490 14.47 13.04 24.10
C ARG A 490 15.80 12.28 24.18
N LEU A 491 16.07 11.34 23.30
CA LEU A 491 17.31 10.57 23.32
C LEU A 491 18.48 11.27 22.63
N LYS A 492 18.23 12.20 21.68
CA LYS A 492 19.31 12.93 20.98
C LYS A 492 20.26 13.69 21.93
N PRO A 493 19.80 14.48 22.92
CA PRO A 493 20.71 15.11 23.88
C PRO A 493 21.52 14.08 24.67
N ALA A 494 20.94 12.92 24.97
CA ALA A 494 21.65 11.86 25.70
C ALA A 494 22.75 11.21 24.85
N LEU A 495 22.49 10.98 23.56
CA LEU A 495 23.48 10.53 22.58
C LEU A 495 24.63 11.54 22.39
N ARG A 496 24.35 12.84 22.51
CA ARG A 496 25.36 13.92 22.48
C ARG A 496 26.12 14.09 23.80
N GLY A 497 25.72 13.39 24.86
CA GLY A 497 26.30 13.53 26.19
C GLY A 497 25.85 14.77 26.97
N GLU A 498 24.81 15.45 26.51
CA GLU A 498 24.25 16.63 27.16
C GLU A 498 23.40 16.26 28.39
N ARG A 499 22.95 15.00 28.48
CA ARG A 499 22.21 14.45 29.64
C ARG A 499 22.26 12.92 29.69
N GLN A 500 21.74 12.33 30.75
CA GLN A 500 21.54 10.88 30.85
C GLN A 500 20.12 10.49 30.39
N ALA A 501 19.97 9.34 29.74
CA ALA A 501 18.66 8.76 29.45
C ALA A 501 18.01 8.19 30.72
N SER A 502 16.70 8.32 30.85
CA SER A 502 15.96 7.90 32.05
C SER A 502 15.76 6.38 32.16
N ASP A 503 15.64 5.69 31.02
CA ASP A 503 15.54 4.24 31.00
C ASP A 503 16.93 3.60 31.17
N ALA A 504 17.06 2.66 32.12
CA ALA A 504 18.35 2.10 32.51
C ALA A 504 19.01 1.30 31.38
N ILE A 505 18.23 0.55 30.60
CA ILE A 505 18.74 -0.24 29.48
C ILE A 505 19.19 0.71 28.36
N THR A 506 18.38 1.70 28.02
CA THR A 506 18.72 2.73 27.03
C THR A 506 19.95 3.51 27.43
N ALA A 507 20.10 3.89 28.70
CA ALA A 507 21.27 4.60 29.20
C ALA A 507 22.54 3.75 29.06
N LYS A 508 22.47 2.46 29.40
CA LYS A 508 23.58 1.51 29.21
C LYS A 508 23.98 1.39 27.74
N LEU A 509 23.00 1.29 26.83
CA LEU A 509 23.26 1.22 25.39
C LEU A 509 23.87 2.50 24.84
N ILE A 510 23.38 3.66 25.26
CA ILE A 510 23.95 4.96 24.87
C ILE A 510 25.41 5.06 25.33
N ALA A 511 25.73 4.58 26.54
CA ALA A 511 27.11 4.56 27.02
C ALA A 511 28.02 3.68 26.12
N ALA A 512 27.53 2.51 25.69
CA ALA A 512 28.26 1.61 24.81
C ALA A 512 28.38 2.11 23.35
N ILE A 513 27.40 2.86 22.85
CA ILE A 513 27.44 3.47 21.51
C ILE A 513 28.43 4.64 21.46
N ARG A 514 28.61 5.33 22.59
CA ARG A 514 29.48 6.51 22.69
C ARG A 514 30.93 6.19 23.05
N SER A 515 31.21 5.00 23.58
CA SER A 515 32.58 4.50 23.81
C SER A 515 33.20 4.07 22.49
#